data_AF-A0A848YWD4-F1
#
_entry.id   AF-A0A848YWD4-F1
#
_cell.length_a   1.000
_cell.length_b   1.000
_cell.length_c   1.000
_cell.angle_alpha   90.00
_cell.angle_beta   90.00
_cell.angle_gamma   90.00
#
_symmetry.space_group_name_H-M   'P 1'
#
loop_
_entity.id
_entity.type
_entity.pdbx_description
1 polymer ?
#
loop_
_entity_poly.entity_id
_entity_poly.type
_entity_poly.pdbx_seq_one_letter_code
_entity_poly.pdbx_strand_id
1 'polypeptide(L)'
;LIVQFNKQDLSNITERKEILERWRSTRLPITFASALHGKGVAETFQKLVEKTYQYLDDVFGLNDRFGIDQSHFTEMIRPPDSGNEANHI
;
A
#
# COMPACT_ATOMS: atom_id res chain seq x y z
N LEU A 1 2.70 -6.44 -8.85
CA LEU A 1 3.95 -6.25 -8.07
C LEU A 1 4.07 -4.78 -7.67
N ILE A 2 4.50 -4.49 -6.44
CA ILE A 2 4.75 -3.14 -5.91
C ILE A 2 6.13 -3.14 -5.23
N VAL A 3 6.90 -2.06 -5.36
CA VAL A 3 8.19 -1.90 -4.69
C VAL A 3 8.06 -0.84 -3.60
N GLN A 4 8.37 -1.21 -2.36
CA GLN A 4 8.33 -0.30 -1.21
C GLN A 4 9.75 0.01 -0.72
N PHE A 5 10.13 1.29 -0.74
CA PHE A 5 11.34 1.77 -0.09
C PHE A 5 11.07 2.05 1.39
N ASN A 6 11.47 1.11 2.24
CA ASN A 6 11.35 1.22 3.69
C ASN A 6 12.52 2.01 4.32
N LYS A 7 12.44 2.31 5.62
CA LYS A 7 13.43 3.04 6.42
C LYS A 7 13.57 4.53 6.08
N GLN A 8 12.47 5.16 5.67
CA GLN A 8 12.43 6.59 5.33
C GLN A 8 12.65 7.53 6.54
N ASP A 9 12.77 6.96 7.74
CA ASP A 9 13.12 7.63 9.00
C ASP A 9 14.63 7.92 9.16
N LEU A 10 15.51 7.28 8.37
CA LEU A 10 16.95 7.49 8.46
C LEU A 10 17.37 8.83 7.83
N SER A 11 18.34 9.50 8.44
CA SER A 11 18.88 10.79 7.96
C SER A 11 19.74 10.68 6.70
N ASN A 12 20.30 9.50 6.42
CA ASN A 12 21.13 9.22 5.25
C ASN A 12 20.41 8.27 4.29
N ILE A 13 19.32 8.75 3.67
CA ILE A 13 18.58 8.02 2.64
C ILE A 13 18.76 8.68 1.27
N THR A 14 18.69 7.88 0.21
CA THR A 14 18.58 8.41 -1.15
C THR A 14 17.31 9.23 -1.29
N GLU A 15 17.40 10.38 -1.95
CA GLU A 15 16.25 11.26 -2.17
C GLU A 15 15.15 10.56 -2.97
N ARG A 16 13.89 10.80 -2.61
CA ARG A 16 12.72 10.17 -3.28
C ARG A 16 12.71 10.45 -4.78
N LYS A 17 13.08 11.67 -5.20
CA LYS A 17 13.13 12.04 -6.61
C LYS A 17 14.12 11.17 -7.39
N GLU A 18 15.29 10.93 -6.81
CA GLU A 18 16.32 10.09 -7.42
C GLU A 18 15.87 8.62 -7.50
N ILE A 19 15.23 8.11 -6.45
CA ILE A 19 14.65 6.76 -6.46
C ILE A 19 13.60 6.63 -7.57
N LEU A 20 12.66 7.58 -7.66
CA LEU A 20 11.62 7.57 -8.68
C LEU A 20 12.18 7.63 -10.10
N GLU A 21 13.20 8.46 -10.34
CA GLU A 21 13.84 8.56 -11.65
C GLU A 21 14.57 7.26 -12.02
N ARG A 22 15.32 6.66 -11.09
CA ARG A 22 16.02 5.38 -11.30
C ARG A 22 15.07 4.24 -11.65
N TRP A 23 13.86 4.22 -11.06
CA TRP A 23 12.89 3.15 -11.24
C TRP A 23 11.84 3.42 -12.33
N ARG A 24 11.89 4.61 -12.94
CA ARG A 24 10.92 5.06 -13.94
C ARG A 24 10.76 4.10 -15.12
N SER A 25 11.85 3.44 -15.55
CA SER A 25 11.85 2.49 -16.66
C SER A 25 11.08 1.21 -16.38
N THR A 26 10.96 0.81 -15.11
CA THR A 26 10.32 -0.46 -14.71
C THR A 26 8.79 -0.42 -14.76
N ARG A 27 8.19 0.78 -14.75
CA ARG A 27 6.74 1.02 -14.61
C ARG A 27 6.10 0.38 -13.37
N LEU A 28 6.90 -0.14 -12.43
CA LEU A 28 6.40 -0.69 -11.19
C LEU A 28 5.95 0.47 -10.27
N PRO A 29 4.82 0.33 -9.58
CA PRO A 29 4.43 1.27 -8.54
C PRO A 29 5.50 1.31 -7.44
N ILE A 30 6.01 2.51 -7.16
CA ILE A 30 6.96 2.77 -6.09
C ILE A 30 6.22 3.41 -4.92
N THR A 31 6.41 2.87 -3.72
CA THR A 31 5.90 3.44 -2.47
C THR A 31 7.03 3.63 -1.47
N PHE A 32 6.76 4.40 -0.41
CA PHE A 32 7.73 4.78 0.62
C PHE A 32 7.13 4.50 1.99
N ALA A 33 7.92 3.95 2.89
CA ALA A 33 7.46 3.59 4.23
C ALA A 33 8.51 3.85 5.31
N SER A 34 8.04 4.04 6.53
CA SER A 34 8.82 3.86 7.75
C SER A 34 8.07 2.89 8.64
N ALA A 35 8.50 1.63 8.62
CA ALA A 35 7.92 0.59 9.46
C ALA A 35 8.05 0.91 10.95
N LEU A 36 9.13 1.60 11.36
CA LEU A 36 9.35 2.01 12.75
C LEU A 36 8.23 2.94 13.26
N HIS A 37 7.69 3.78 12.37
CA HIS A 37 6.60 4.70 12.70
C HIS A 37 5.23 4.23 12.21
N GLY A 38 5.12 2.99 11.71
CA GLY A 38 3.86 2.47 11.16
C GLY A 38 3.33 3.20 9.93
N LYS A 39 4.17 3.96 9.20
CA LYS A 39 3.75 4.78 8.06
C LYS A 39 4.04 4.10 6.72
N GLY A 40 3.08 4.08 5.80
CA GLY A 40 3.26 3.66 4.41
C GLY A 40 3.22 2.14 4.17
N VAL A 41 3.20 1.33 5.23
CA VAL A 41 3.16 -0.14 5.13
C VAL A 41 1.76 -0.63 4.77
N ALA A 42 0.75 -0.19 5.53
CA ALA A 42 -0.64 -0.57 5.29
C ALA A 42 -1.13 -0.04 3.94
N GLU A 43 -0.72 1.17 3.57
CA GLU A 43 -1.07 1.82 2.31
C GLU A 43 -0.44 1.12 1.10
N THR A 44 0.78 0.59 1.25
CA THR A 44 1.41 -0.25 0.21
C THR A 44 0.66 -1.57 0.07
N PHE A 45 0.32 -2.21 1.18
CA PHE A 45 -0.41 -3.46 1.17
C PHE A 45 -1.82 -3.29 0.58
N GLN A 46 -2.51 -2.20 0.90
CA GLN A 46 -3.80 -1.84 0.31
C GLN A 46 -3.72 -1.77 -1.20
N LYS A 47 -2.75 -1.04 -1.76
CA LYS A 47 -2.54 -0.98 -3.22
C LYS A 47 -2.27 -2.33 -3.86
N LEU A 48 -1.60 -3.25 -3.13
CA LEU A 48 -1.35 -4.60 -3.63
C LEU A 48 -2.64 -5.41 -3.69
N VAL A 49 -3.48 -5.30 -2.66
CA VAL A 49 -4.76 -5.98 -2.58
C VAL A 49 -5.73 -5.45 -3.62
N GLU A 50 -5.81 -4.14 -3.83
CA GLU A 50 -6.61 -3.53 -4.90
C GLU A 50 -6.23 -4.07 -6.28
N LYS A 51 -4.92 -4.13 -6.58
CA LYS A 51 -4.42 -4.69 -7.86
C LYS A 51 -4.71 -6.18 -8.00
N THR A 52 -4.64 -6.91 -6.90
CA THR A 52 -4.96 -8.34 -6.87
C THR A 52 -6.44 -8.56 -7.13
N TYR A 53 -7.31 -7.81 -6.45
CA TYR A 53 -8.75 -7.85 -6.69
C TYR A 53 -9.08 -7.58 -8.15
N GLN A 54 -8.55 -6.50 -8.73
CA GLN A 54 -8.84 -6.13 -10.11
C GLN A 54 -8.50 -7.26 -11.10
N TYR A 55 -7.33 -7.89 -10.93
CA TYR A 55 -6.96 -9.05 -11.75
C TYR A 55 -7.90 -10.24 -11.54
N LEU A 56 -8.30 -10.53 -10.30
CA LEU A 56 -9.22 -11.64 -10.03
C LEU A 56 -10.62 -11.37 -10.58
N ASP A 57 -11.10 -10.14 -10.52
CA ASP A 57 -12.38 -9.74 -11.07
C ASP A 57 -12.37 -9.85 -12.60
N ASP A 58 -11.31 -9.40 -13.26
CA ASP A 58 -11.13 -9.53 -14.72
C ASP A 58 -11.14 -11.01 -15.18
N VAL A 59 -10.55 -11.90 -14.40
CA VAL A 59 -10.40 -13.33 -14.76
C VAL A 59 -11.63 -14.15 -14.38
N PHE A 60 -12.24 -13.86 -13.23
CA PHE A 60 -13.27 -14.71 -12.65
C PHE A 60 -14.66 -14.06 -12.59
N GLY A 61 -14.79 -12.76 -12.85
CA GLY A 61 -16.04 -11.99 -12.73
C GLY A 61 -16.58 -12.01 -11.31
N LEU A 62 -15.75 -11.61 -10.34
CA LEU A 62 -16.09 -11.71 -8.91
C LEU A 62 -17.31 -10.86 -8.55
N ASN A 63 -17.36 -9.63 -9.05
CA ASN A 63 -18.48 -8.75 -8.80
C ASN A 63 -19.73 -9.25 -9.53
N ASP A 64 -19.63 -9.45 -10.85
CA ASP A 64 -20.77 -9.81 -11.69
C ASP A 64 -21.40 -11.16 -11.31
N ARG A 65 -20.61 -12.14 -10.87
CA ARG A 65 -21.10 -13.50 -10.58
C ARG A 65 -21.42 -13.74 -9.12
N PHE A 66 -20.72 -13.06 -8.21
CA PHE A 66 -20.80 -13.35 -6.78
C PHE A 66 -21.10 -12.11 -5.91
N GLY A 67 -21.18 -10.92 -6.50
CA GLY A 67 -21.38 -9.66 -5.78
C GLY A 67 -20.18 -9.26 -4.91
N ILE A 68 -19.01 -9.85 -5.16
CA ILE A 68 -17.81 -9.56 -4.39
C ILE A 68 -17.08 -8.41 -5.10
N ASP A 69 -17.20 -7.21 -4.55
CA ASP A 69 -16.49 -6.02 -5.05
C ASP A 69 -15.15 -5.76 -4.32
N GLN A 70 -14.42 -4.74 -4.78
CA GLN A 70 -13.10 -4.37 -4.25
C GLN A 70 -13.13 -4.00 -2.75
N SER A 71 -14.21 -3.39 -2.25
CA SER A 71 -14.22 -2.90 -0.86
C SER A 71 -14.17 -4.04 0.13
N HIS A 72 -14.82 -5.18 -0.18
CA HIS A 72 -14.77 -6.41 0.61
C HIS A 72 -13.33 -6.91 0.87
N PHE A 73 -12.41 -6.69 -0.08
CA PHE A 73 -11.00 -7.05 0.08
C PHE A 73 -10.24 -6.01 0.91
N THR A 74 -10.48 -4.72 0.64
CA THR A 74 -9.78 -3.64 1.34
C THR A 74 -10.21 -3.46 2.80
N GLU A 75 -11.42 -3.86 3.16
CA GLU A 75 -11.90 -3.82 4.54
C GLU A 75 -11.20 -4.85 5.44
N MET A 76 -10.82 -6.02 4.90
CA MET A 76 -10.08 -7.06 5.64
C MET A 76 -8.68 -6.65 6.07
N ILE A 77 -8.13 -5.59 5.46
CA ILE A 77 -6.76 -5.13 5.66
C ILE A 77 -6.69 -3.75 6.30
N ARG A 78 -7.84 -3.20 6.72
CA ARG A 78 -7.89 -1.94 7.43
C ARG A 78 -7.11 -2.11 8.73
N PRO A 79 -6.02 -1.33 8.95
CA PRO A 79 -5.33 -1.39 10.22
C PRO A 79 -6.35 -1.05 11.32
N PRO A 80 -6.30 -1.74 12.49
CA PRO A 80 -7.11 -1.34 13.63
C PRO A 80 -6.86 0.14 13.87
N ASP A 81 -7.94 0.90 14.09
CA ASP A 81 -7.89 2.36 14.24
C ASP A 81 -6.61 2.73 14.97
N SER A 82 -5.76 3.54 14.32
CA SER A 82 -4.64 4.22 14.96
C SER A 82 -5.25 5.12 16.04
N GLY A 83 -5.51 4.50 17.19
CA GLY A 83 -6.25 5.07 18.29
C GLY A 83 -5.49 6.26 18.83
N ASN A 84 -6.17 7.40 18.83
CA ASN A 84 -6.25 8.26 20.00
C ASN A 84 -4.94 8.46 20.80
N GLU A 85 -3.92 9.05 20.19
CA GLU A 85 -2.80 9.68 20.92
C GLU A 85 -3.13 11.12 21.35
N ALA A 86 -4.35 11.35 21.81
CA ALA A 86 -4.78 12.65 22.32
C ALA A 86 -5.70 12.46 23.53
N ASN A 87 -5.18 11.91 24.62
CA ASN A 87 -5.65 12.15 25.99
C ASN A 87 -4.78 11.37 26.99
N HIS A 88 -3.59 11.90 27.31
CA HIS A 88 -2.92 11.69 28.59
C HIS A 88 -1.88 12.79 28.80
N ILE A 89 -2.37 14.00 29.13
CA ILE A 89 -1.66 14.97 29.99
C ILE A 89 -2.73 15.61 30.88
#